data_AF-D6NA62-F1
#
_entry.id   AF-D6NA62-F1
#
_cell.length_a   1.000
_cell.length_b   1.000
_cell.length_c   1.000
_cell.angle_alpha   90.00
_cell.angle_beta   90.00
_cell.angle_gamma   90.00
#
_symmetry.space_group_name_H-M   'P 1'
#
loop_
_entity.id
_entity.type
_entity.pdbx_description
1 polymer ?
#
loop_
_entity_poly.entity_id
_entity_poly.type
_entity_poly.pdbx_seq_one_letter_code
_entity_poly.pdbx_strand_id
1 'polypeptide(L)' 'LHQTGSNNPLGINSNMDKIPFHPYFSYKDSFGFLTMMILLSIITLMSPYYLGDPDNFTPANPFITPIH' A
#
# COMPACT_ATOMS: atom_id res chain seq x y z
N LEU A 1 -11.66 -14.92 7.90
CA LEU A 1 -11.96 -14.60 6.49
C LEU A 1 -12.31 -15.84 5.66
N HIS A 2 -11.44 -16.85 5.55
CA HIS A 2 -11.73 -17.99 4.65
C HIS A 2 -12.92 -18.86 5.08
N GLN A 3 -13.19 -18.97 6.39
CA GLN A 3 -14.35 -19.71 6.90
C GLN A 3 -15.68 -19.00 6.61
N THR A 4 -15.71 -17.67 6.60
CA THR A 4 -16.92 -16.85 6.50
C THR A 4 -17.08 -16.16 5.14
N GLY A 5 -16.02 -16.11 4.33
CA GLY A 5 -15.91 -15.23 3.17
C GLY A 5 -15.60 -13.77 3.53
N SER A 6 -15.33 -12.98 2.49
CA SER A 6 -15.20 -11.52 2.58
C SER A 6 -16.57 -10.84 2.62
N ASN A 7 -16.64 -9.70 3.31
CA ASN A 7 -17.82 -8.84 3.25
C ASN A 7 -17.84 -8.05 1.92
N ASN A 8 -18.97 -7.42 1.62
CA ASN A 8 -19.15 -6.56 0.44
C ASN A 8 -19.56 -5.13 0.87
N PRO A 9 -19.44 -4.13 -0.02
CA PRO A 9 -19.72 -2.73 0.32
C PRO A 9 -21.14 -2.45 0.82
N LEU A 10 -22.13 -3.27 0.44
CA LEU A 10 -23.51 -3.12 0.90
C LEU A 10 -23.75 -3.74 2.28
N GLY A 11 -22.80 -4.52 2.80
CA GLY A 11 -22.88 -5.16 4.12
C GLY A 11 -23.94 -6.25 4.26
N ILE A 12 -24.58 -6.65 3.16
CA ILE A 12 -25.59 -7.73 3.12
C ILE A 12 -24.96 -9.09 2.79
N ASN A 13 -25.71 -10.18 2.92
CA ASN A 13 -25.19 -11.51 2.59
C ASN A 13 -24.90 -11.66 1.07
N SER A 14 -23.65 -11.98 0.72
CA SER A 14 -23.19 -12.14 -0.68
C SER A 14 -23.37 -13.55 -1.25
N ASN A 15 -23.92 -14.52 -0.50
CA ASN A 15 -24.03 -15.91 -0.95
C ASN A 15 -24.86 -16.10 -2.23
N MET A 16 -25.77 -15.18 -2.53
CA MET A 16 -26.61 -15.24 -3.74
C MET A 16 -25.85 -14.94 -5.03
N ASP A 17 -24.72 -14.24 -4.95
CA ASP A 17 -23.94 -13.80 -6.12
C ASP A 17 -22.44 -13.89 -5.83
N LYS A 18 -21.94 -15.12 -5.76
CA LYS A 18 -20.51 -15.40 -5.60
C LYS A 18 -19.88 -15.73 -6.96
N ILE A 19 -18.83 -14.99 -7.29
CA ILE A 19 -17.94 -15.30 -8.41
C ILE A 19 -16.66 -15.97 -7.88
N PRO A 20 -16.01 -16.85 -8.67
CA PRO A 20 -14.75 -17.46 -8.28
C PRO A 20 -13.63 -16.40 -8.18
N PHE A 21 -12.61 -16.68 -7.37
CA PHE A 21 -11.48 -15.75 -7.20
C PHE A 21 -10.69 -15.57 -8.50
N HIS A 22 -10.37 -16.68 -9.18
CA HIS A 22 -9.75 -16.66 -10.50
C HIS A 22 -10.83 -16.83 -11.58
N PRO A 23 -10.82 -16.02 -12.66
CA PRO A 23 -9.81 -15.03 -13.04
C PRO A 23 -10.00 -13.62 -12.44
N TYR A 24 -11.18 -13.32 -11.88
CA TYR A 24 -11.64 -11.96 -11.61
C TYR A 24 -10.76 -11.18 -10.63
N PHE A 25 -10.62 -11.68 -9.41
CA PHE A 25 -9.83 -11.00 -8.39
C PHE A 25 -8.33 -11.16 -8.62
N SER A 26 -7.88 -12.27 -9.22
CA SER A 26 -6.47 -12.44 -9.57
C SER A 26 -5.95 -11.35 -10.52
N TYR A 27 -6.69 -11.03 -11.58
CA TYR A 27 -6.30 -9.95 -12.49
C TYR A 27 -6.45 -8.56 -11.88
N LYS A 28 -7.54 -8.34 -11.12
CA LYS A 28 -7.74 -7.09 -10.39
C LYS A 28 -6.57 -6.80 -9.44
N ASP A 29 -6.14 -7.80 -8.68
CA ASP A 29 -5.05 -7.68 -7.71
C ASP A 29 -3.71 -7.52 -8.42
N SER A 30 -3.49 -8.21 -9.54
CA SER A 30 -2.27 -8.05 -10.37
C SER A 30 -2.15 -6.62 -10.91
N PHE A 31 -3.25 -6.04 -11.39
CA PHE A 31 -3.29 -4.63 -11.80
C PHE A 31 -2.98 -3.69 -10.63
N GLY A 32 -3.64 -3.90 -9.48
CA GLY A 32 -3.38 -3.13 -8.27
C GLY A 32 -1.90 -3.19 -7.84
N PHE A 33 -1.32 -4.39 -7.82
CA PHE A 33 0.10 -4.58 -7.53
C PHE A 33 1.01 -3.81 -8.50
N LEU A 34 0.72 -3.88 -9.80
CA LEU A 34 1.49 -3.16 -10.82
C LEU A 34 1.40 -1.64 -10.63
N THR A 35 0.22 -1.10 -10.32
CA THR A 35 0.07 0.33 -10.00
C THR A 35 0.88 0.75 -8.77
N MET A 36 0.89 -0.07 -7.71
CA MET A 36 1.69 0.18 -6.52
C MET A 36 3.19 0.19 -6.83
N MET A 37 3.67 -0.78 -7.61
CA MET A 37 5.07 -0.85 -8.03
C MET A 37 5.49 0.34 -8.89
N ILE A 38 4.61 0.84 -9.76
CA ILE A 38 4.86 2.06 -10.54
C ILE A 38 5.00 3.27 -9.61
N LEU A 39 4.07 3.46 -8.68
CA LEU A 39 4.15 4.59 -7.73
C LEU A 39 5.42 4.53 -6.87
N LEU A 40 5.78 3.34 -6.38
CA LEU A 40 7.01 3.15 -5.62
C LEU A 40 8.26 3.45 -6.47
N SER A 41 8.30 2.97 -7.71
CA SER A 41 9.44 3.24 -8.61
C SER A 41 9.57 4.72 -8.96
N ILE A 42 8.46 5.46 -9.12
CA ILE A 42 8.49 6.91 -9.32
C ILE A 42 9.12 7.60 -8.11
N ILE A 43 8.68 7.30 -6.89
CA ILE A 43 9.21 7.95 -5.68
C ILE A 43 10.71 7.62 -5.54
N THR A 44 11.07 6.35 -5.65
CA THR A 44 12.46 5.90 -5.43
C THR A 44 13.44 6.39 -6.49
N LEU A 45 13.05 6.48 -7.76
CA LEU A 45 13.95 6.87 -8.84
C LEU A 45 13.98 8.38 -9.08
N MET A 46 12.86 9.08 -8.93
CA MET A 46 12.76 10.51 -9.27
C MET A 46 12.95 11.41 -8.05
N SER A 47 12.52 10.99 -6.86
CA SER A 47 12.61 11.82 -5.65
C SER A 47 12.75 10.98 -4.37
N PRO A 48 13.89 10.29 -4.19
CA PRO A 48 14.06 9.28 -3.13
C PRO A 48 13.91 9.83 -1.71
N TYR A 49 14.11 11.13 -1.51
CA TYR A 49 14.05 11.79 -0.21
C TYR A 49 12.79 12.64 0.00
N TYR A 50 11.83 12.60 -0.94
CA TYR A 50 10.61 13.41 -0.86
C TYR A 50 9.79 13.16 0.41
N LEU A 51 9.81 11.92 0.91
CA LEU A 51 9.11 11.49 2.13
C LEU A 51 10.06 11.34 3.33
N GLY A 52 11.31 11.80 3.21
CA GLY A 52 12.33 11.73 4.25
C GLY A 52 12.51 13.07 4.98
N ASP A 53 13.15 13.00 6.14
CA ASP A 53 13.56 14.18 6.92
C ASP A 53 15.04 14.50 6.63
N PRO A 54 15.40 15.73 6.18
CA PRO A 54 16.78 16.11 5.92
C PRO A 54 17.70 16.00 7.14
N ASP A 55 17.19 16.14 8.36
CA ASP A 55 18.02 16.06 9.57
C ASP A 55 18.59 14.66 9.81
N ASN A 56 17.93 13.61 9.27
CA ASN A 56 18.41 12.22 9.35
C ASN A 56 19.69 11.95 8.52
N PHE A 57 20.15 12.90 7.71
CA PHE A 57 21.48 12.81 7.08
C PHE A 57 22.62 13.23 8.02
N THR A 58 22.29 13.83 9.18
CA THR A 58 23.28 14.18 10.20
C THR A 58 23.33 13.10 11.29
N PRO A 59 24.52 12.68 11.76
CA PRO A 59 24.62 11.73 12.87
C PRO A 59 23.99 12.30 14.15
N ALA A 60 23.32 11.44 14.91
CA ALA A 60 22.68 11.84 16.16
C ALA A 60 23.70 12.44 17.16
N ASN A 61 23.35 13.60 17.72
CA ASN A 61 24.11 14.25 18.78
C ASN A 61 23.25 14.34 20.06
N PRO A 62 23.59 13.66 21.16
CA PRO A 62 22.78 13.65 22.38
C PRO A 62 22.72 15.00 23.10
N PHE A 63 23.59 15.95 22.73
CA PHE A 63 23.64 17.28 23.34
C PHE A 63 22.94 18.37 22.51
N ILE A 64 22.40 18.02 21.33
CA ILE A 64 21.76 18.97 20.42
C ILE A 64 20.44 18.38 19.95
N THR A 65 19.37 19.13 20.12
CA THR A 65 18.07 18.84 19.50
C THR A 65 17.95 19.62 18.18
N PRO A 66 17.36 19.03 17.13
CA PRO A 66 17.03 19.76 15.90
C PRO A 66 16.18 21.01 16.18
N ILE A 67 16.28 22.00 15.28
CA ILE A 67 15.70 23.33 15.47
C ILE A 67 14.20 23.35 15.08
N HIS A 68 13.78 22.41 14.24
CA HIS A 68 12.45 22.32 13.66
C HIS A 68 11.61 21.20 14.26
#